data_AF-A0A0G4G5V8-F1
#
_entry.id   AF-A0A0G4G5V8-F1
#
_cell.length_a   1.000
_cell.length_b   1.000
_cell.length_c   1.000
_cell.angle_alpha   90.00
_cell.angle_beta   90.00
_cell.angle_gamma   90.00
#
_symmetry.space_group_name_H-M   'P 1'
#
loop_
_entity.id
_entity.type
_entity.pdbx_description
1 polymer ?
#
loop_
_entity_poly.entity_id
_entity_poly.type
_entity_poly.pdbx_seq_one_letter_code
_entity_poly.pdbx_strand_id
1 'polypeptide(L)'
;MTGWRCEASVRVPRCCQSHAINSVRSFASPEDILVVAFLLSTDLSAALGMASGSAEGQQSVDCLRLEDIDIGYWADKTSEATRQLAEGIIRRTFSDAQKVTDLIHNGADPNHQVRLRMLSGEECSCGSRHRFRTGRHRLVSLAIDNSNGSAVPTVDFGFVHGRRCALTLPYWSSPELEAAILNALIDGGADINEPAYSDDRPIKMAIRLGNEEALRVLLARDAALRHPHGPSLVLALPTPPISDRIQVSPAYEERLLSIYRRLIQHDPTLATEQDPEFGNLIHVAAQHELGFYSQRAIDAYLELLVDNGADTMAANRRGSTALHEAAYWGSPCVADYLGRHVAPADIDRGTTDDPNRTPLFLAAISLAGAIERSQDDDSPQDSRDQASSEIPLREATIRSLLRSGADISRIPTATEQDRRYRELCAG
;
A
#
# COMPACT_ATOMS: atom_id res chain seq x y z
N MET A 1 -11.13 -45.14 35.40
CA MET A 1 -10.96 -44.65 36.78
C MET A 1 -10.20 -43.34 36.68
N THR A 2 -10.94 -42.24 36.56
CA THR A 2 -11.22 -41.27 37.66
C THR A 2 -9.98 -40.43 37.91
N GLY A 3 -9.89 -39.15 37.53
CA GLY A 3 -10.89 -38.07 37.46
C GLY A 3 -10.42 -36.98 38.44
N TRP A 4 -10.45 -35.70 38.10
CA TRP A 4 -11.47 -34.69 38.44
C TRP A 4 -10.70 -33.35 38.41
N ARG A 5 -11.20 -32.15 38.09
CA ARG A 5 -12.44 -31.63 37.47
C ARG A 5 -12.18 -30.15 37.17
N CYS A 6 -12.83 -29.65 36.13
CA CYS A 6 -13.05 -28.23 35.85
C CYS A 6 -13.89 -27.55 36.95
N GLU A 7 -13.80 -26.21 37.03
CA GLU A 7 -15.01 -25.39 37.23
C GLU A 7 -14.85 -24.00 36.63
N ALA A 8 -15.72 -23.70 35.68
CA ALA A 8 -16.04 -22.38 35.19
C ALA A 8 -17.17 -21.79 36.04
N SER A 9 -17.24 -20.47 36.19
CA SER A 9 -18.51 -19.82 36.52
C SER A 9 -18.59 -18.41 35.93
N VAL A 10 -19.40 -18.31 34.88
CA VAL A 10 -20.03 -17.09 34.39
C VAL A 10 -21.23 -16.77 35.29
N ARG A 11 -21.40 -15.50 35.69
CA ARG A 11 -22.72 -14.93 36.03
C ARG A 11 -22.72 -13.42 35.86
N VAL A 12 -23.44 -12.96 34.83
CA VAL A 12 -24.13 -11.66 34.77
C VAL A 12 -25.59 -11.95 35.13
N PRO A 13 -26.29 -11.07 35.89
CA PRO A 13 -27.47 -10.46 35.27
C PRO A 13 -27.85 -9.03 35.77
N ARG A 14 -28.25 -8.22 34.77
CA ARG A 14 -29.48 -7.38 34.70
C ARG A 14 -29.60 -5.99 35.39
N CYS A 15 -29.86 -5.02 34.50
CA CYS A 15 -30.99 -4.07 34.44
C CYS A 15 -31.13 -2.86 35.40
N CYS A 16 -31.17 -1.69 34.74
CA CYS A 16 -32.22 -0.66 34.76
C CYS A 16 -32.33 0.37 35.91
N GLN A 17 -32.67 1.60 35.45
CA GLN A 17 -33.26 2.78 36.13
C GLN A 17 -32.28 3.71 36.87
N SER A 18 -32.01 4.92 36.35
CA SER A 18 -32.80 6.18 36.36
C SER A 18 -32.78 6.93 37.70
N HIS A 19 -32.42 8.22 37.63
CA HIS A 19 -32.63 9.37 38.54
C HIS A 19 -31.43 10.31 38.29
N ALA A 20 -31.50 11.39 37.52
CA ALA A 20 -32.36 12.58 37.57
C ALA A 20 -32.41 13.22 38.97
N ILE A 21 -31.84 14.44 39.09
CA ILE A 21 -32.44 15.68 39.66
C ILE A 21 -31.42 16.58 40.39
N ASN A 22 -31.23 17.76 39.77
CA ASN A 22 -31.15 19.14 40.27
C ASN A 22 -30.13 19.61 41.33
N SER A 23 -29.38 20.65 40.93
CA SER A 23 -29.46 22.02 41.50
C SER A 23 -28.65 22.97 40.60
N VAL A 24 -29.21 23.70 39.62
CA VAL A 24 -29.89 25.01 39.69
C VAL A 24 -29.14 26.10 40.49
N ARG A 25 -28.60 27.10 39.78
CA ARG A 25 -28.81 28.58 39.89
C ARG A 25 -27.67 29.31 39.15
N SER A 26 -27.87 29.86 37.93
CA SER A 26 -28.46 31.19 37.59
C SER A 26 -27.50 32.36 37.89
N PHE A 27 -27.26 33.42 37.12
CA PHE A 27 -27.84 34.15 35.97
C PHE A 27 -26.61 34.79 35.23
N ALA A 28 -26.60 35.27 33.98
CA ALA A 28 -27.56 36.12 33.28
C ALA A 28 -27.25 36.16 31.77
N SER A 29 -28.28 36.13 30.94
CA SER A 29 -28.43 36.93 29.71
C SER A 29 -29.56 37.97 30.00
N PRO A 30 -29.92 38.97 29.15
CA PRO A 30 -30.29 38.82 27.73
C PRO A 30 -29.97 40.07 26.85
N GLU A 31 -29.90 40.04 25.52
CA GLU A 31 -30.94 40.33 24.50
C GLU A 31 -30.19 40.91 23.26
N ASP A 32 -30.56 40.77 21.99
CA ASP A 32 -31.49 39.90 21.25
C ASP A 32 -31.39 40.26 19.72
N ILE A 33 -32.07 39.48 18.86
CA ILE A 33 -32.64 39.84 17.51
C ILE A 33 -31.73 39.66 16.26
N LEU A 34 -31.90 38.56 15.48
CA LEU A 34 -32.92 38.22 14.41
C LEU A 34 -32.55 38.82 13.01
N VAL A 35 -32.16 38.02 12.00
CA VAL A 35 -32.93 37.17 11.04
C VAL A 35 -33.40 37.92 9.76
N VAL A 36 -33.14 37.31 8.59
CA VAL A 36 -33.94 37.21 7.32
C VAL A 36 -32.95 36.78 6.19
N ALA A 37 -32.92 35.53 5.66
CA ALA A 37 -33.77 34.91 4.61
C ALA A 37 -33.74 35.69 3.26
N PHE A 38 -33.59 35.18 2.03
CA PHE A 38 -33.98 33.91 1.39
C PHE A 38 -33.46 33.88 -0.09
N LEU A 39 -33.13 32.68 -0.59
CA LEU A 39 -33.21 32.10 -1.96
C LEU A 39 -33.02 32.93 -3.25
N LEU A 40 -32.31 32.33 -4.23
CA LEU A 40 -32.87 31.92 -5.53
C LEU A 40 -31.94 30.94 -6.30
N SER A 41 -32.57 29.90 -6.83
CA SER A 41 -32.06 28.85 -7.75
C SER A 41 -31.95 29.33 -9.20
N THR A 42 -31.04 28.76 -10.00
CA THR A 42 -31.31 27.87 -11.17
C THR A 42 -30.07 27.73 -12.07
N ASP A 43 -29.91 26.51 -12.61
CA ASP A 43 -29.01 26.09 -13.69
C ASP A 43 -28.91 27.06 -14.89
N LEU A 44 -27.74 27.09 -15.53
CA LEU A 44 -27.66 26.97 -17.00
C LEU A 44 -26.26 26.57 -17.47
N SER A 45 -26.21 25.44 -18.18
CA SER A 45 -25.11 25.00 -19.03
C SER A 45 -24.86 25.97 -20.19
N ALA A 46 -23.60 25.96 -20.67
CA ALA A 46 -23.10 26.45 -21.96
C ALA A 46 -22.72 27.94 -22.09
N ALA A 47 -21.43 28.22 -21.91
CA ALA A 47 -20.70 29.18 -22.75
C ALA A 47 -19.25 28.71 -22.93
N LEU A 48 -19.00 28.14 -24.11
CA LEU A 48 -17.68 27.89 -24.70
C LEU A 48 -16.92 29.21 -24.88
N GLY A 49 -15.61 29.21 -24.58
CA GLY A 49 -14.76 30.34 -24.95
C GLY A 49 -13.35 30.29 -24.39
N MET A 50 -12.48 29.48 -25.03
CA MET A 50 -11.07 29.78 -25.28
C MET A 50 -10.19 30.25 -24.10
N ALA A 51 -9.41 29.32 -23.54
CA ALA A 51 -8.05 29.62 -23.07
C ALA A 51 -7.21 28.32 -23.14
N SER A 52 -6.78 27.97 -24.35
CA SER A 52 -5.74 26.98 -24.58
C SER A 52 -4.38 27.60 -24.21
N GLY A 53 -3.99 27.45 -22.94
CA GLY A 53 -2.61 27.58 -22.50
C GLY A 53 -2.05 26.17 -22.31
N SER A 54 -1.14 25.77 -23.19
CA SER A 54 -0.41 24.50 -23.16
C SER A 54 0.37 24.36 -21.86
N ALA A 55 -0.14 23.54 -20.94
CA ALA A 55 0.65 22.92 -19.90
C ALA A 55 1.27 21.64 -20.47
N GLU A 56 2.38 21.79 -21.19
CA GLU A 56 3.29 20.69 -21.47
C GLU A 56 4.07 20.38 -20.19
N GLY A 57 4.11 19.10 -19.80
CA GLY A 57 5.05 18.63 -18.77
C GLY A 57 4.46 17.83 -17.61
N GLN A 58 3.45 16.97 -17.82
CA GLN A 58 3.13 15.93 -16.82
C GLN A 58 2.50 14.70 -17.52
N GLN A 59 3.33 13.86 -18.13
CA GLN A 59 2.93 12.53 -18.61
C GLN A 59 4.04 11.54 -18.25
N SER A 60 3.91 10.83 -17.12
CA SER A 60 4.94 9.89 -16.66
C SER A 60 4.51 8.42 -16.66
N VAL A 61 3.22 8.12 -16.89
CA VAL A 61 2.72 6.74 -17.02
C VAL A 61 1.95 6.56 -18.33
N ASP A 62 2.54 5.83 -19.27
CA ASP A 62 1.78 5.28 -20.39
C ASP A 62 1.01 4.06 -19.87
N CYS A 63 -0.26 4.28 -19.53
CA CYS A 63 -1.18 3.19 -19.21
C CYS A 63 -1.43 2.39 -20.50
N LEU A 64 -0.85 1.19 -20.56
CA LEU A 64 -1.05 0.28 -21.68
C LEU A 64 -2.53 -0.05 -21.80
N ARG A 65 -3.05 -0.02 -23.03
CA ARG A 65 -4.40 -0.50 -23.28
C ARG A 65 -4.36 -2.01 -23.44
N LEU A 66 -5.51 -2.64 -23.21
CA LEU A 66 -5.60 -4.08 -23.34
C LEU A 66 -5.46 -4.56 -24.80
N GLU A 67 -5.68 -3.68 -25.77
CA GLU A 67 -5.37 -3.93 -27.18
C GLU A 67 -3.86 -4.03 -27.47
N ASP A 68 -3.01 -3.43 -26.62
CA ASP A 68 -1.56 -3.43 -26.76
C ASP A 68 -0.91 -4.63 -26.06
N ILE A 69 -1.70 -5.59 -25.56
CA ILE A 69 -1.24 -6.72 -24.77
C ILE A 69 -1.54 -8.05 -25.46
N ASP A 70 -0.49 -8.86 -25.63
CA ASP A 70 -0.56 -10.28 -25.98
C ASP A 70 -0.63 -11.13 -24.71
N ILE A 71 -1.59 -12.07 -24.69
CA ILE A 71 -1.74 -13.06 -23.61
C ILE A 71 -0.96 -14.30 -24.01
N GLY A 72 0.23 -14.45 -23.43
CA GLY A 72 1.13 -15.55 -23.70
C GLY A 72 0.78 -16.81 -22.92
N TYR A 73 0.46 -17.88 -23.65
CA TYR A 73 0.28 -19.24 -23.14
C TYR A 73 1.57 -20.07 -23.26
N TRP A 74 1.70 -21.13 -22.45
CA TRP A 74 2.82 -22.09 -22.58
C TRP A 74 2.39 -23.32 -23.40
N ALA A 75 3.04 -23.49 -24.54
CA ALA A 75 3.01 -24.66 -25.42
C ALA A 75 1.70 -24.93 -26.20
N ASP A 76 1.87 -25.72 -27.25
CA ASP A 76 0.90 -26.21 -28.25
C ASP A 76 -0.22 -27.10 -27.65
N LYS A 77 -0.34 -27.14 -26.31
CA LYS A 77 -1.22 -28.03 -25.53
C LYS A 77 -2.20 -27.29 -24.60
N THR A 78 -2.21 -25.96 -24.60
CA THR A 78 -3.26 -25.22 -23.85
C THR A 78 -4.61 -25.48 -24.53
N SER A 79 -5.59 -26.00 -23.78
CA SER A 79 -6.91 -26.27 -24.33
C SER A 79 -7.59 -24.97 -24.78
N GLU A 80 -8.42 -25.06 -25.82
CA GLU A 80 -9.20 -23.92 -26.30
C GLU A 80 -10.09 -23.35 -25.19
N ALA A 81 -10.67 -24.23 -24.36
CA ALA A 81 -11.44 -23.84 -23.17
C ALA A 81 -10.61 -23.01 -22.17
N THR A 82 -9.33 -23.36 -21.95
CA THR A 82 -8.42 -22.59 -21.07
C THR A 82 -8.10 -21.22 -21.66
N ARG A 83 -7.92 -21.12 -22.99
CA ARG A 83 -7.71 -19.83 -23.66
C ARG A 83 -8.93 -18.93 -23.54
N GLN A 84 -10.12 -19.48 -23.80
CA GLN A 84 -11.38 -18.76 -23.64
C GLN A 84 -11.60 -18.30 -22.20
N LEU A 85 -11.26 -19.14 -21.22
CA LEU A 85 -11.30 -18.77 -19.81
C LEU A 85 -10.35 -17.60 -19.53
N ALA A 86 -9.08 -17.71 -19.92
CA ALA A 86 -8.08 -16.68 -19.68
C ALA A 86 -8.43 -15.35 -20.35
N GLU A 87 -8.82 -15.37 -21.63
CA GLU A 87 -9.25 -14.19 -22.36
C GLU A 87 -10.48 -13.56 -21.74
N GLY A 88 -11.48 -14.37 -21.35
CA GLY A 88 -12.70 -13.85 -20.76
C GLY A 88 -12.49 -13.24 -19.38
N ILE A 89 -11.57 -13.76 -18.59
CA ILE A 89 -11.13 -13.13 -17.33
C ILE A 89 -10.42 -11.81 -17.64
N ILE A 90 -9.35 -11.83 -18.43
CA ILE A 90 -8.47 -10.67 -18.64
C ILE A 90 -9.19 -9.52 -19.35
N ARG A 91 -10.05 -9.85 -20.32
CA ARG A 91 -10.86 -8.88 -21.09
C ARG A 91 -12.22 -8.60 -20.47
N ARG A 92 -12.55 -9.23 -19.33
CA ARG A 92 -13.82 -9.07 -18.60
C ARG A 92 -15.06 -9.32 -19.48
N THR A 93 -15.03 -10.35 -20.31
CA THR A 93 -16.13 -10.64 -21.26
C THR A 93 -17.25 -11.49 -20.66
N PHE A 94 -17.04 -12.08 -19.48
CA PHE A 94 -18.08 -12.84 -18.80
C PHE A 94 -19.12 -11.91 -18.18
N SER A 95 -20.38 -12.16 -18.51
CA SER A 95 -21.56 -11.50 -17.93
C SER A 95 -22.26 -12.38 -16.88
N ASP A 96 -21.79 -13.62 -16.73
CA ASP A 96 -22.42 -14.67 -15.92
C ASP A 96 -21.34 -15.69 -15.53
N ALA A 97 -21.29 -16.03 -14.23
CA ALA A 97 -20.35 -17.01 -13.68
C ALA A 97 -20.64 -18.45 -14.10
N GLN A 98 -21.86 -18.75 -14.57
CA GLN A 98 -22.17 -20.08 -15.12
C GLN A 98 -21.29 -20.41 -16.33
N LYS A 99 -20.98 -19.41 -17.18
CA LYS A 99 -20.08 -19.61 -18.33
C LYS A 99 -18.66 -20.01 -17.91
N VAL A 100 -18.17 -19.47 -16.80
CA VAL A 100 -16.87 -19.84 -16.23
C VAL A 100 -16.91 -21.28 -15.73
N THR A 101 -17.97 -21.64 -15.01
CA THR A 101 -18.21 -22.99 -14.50
C THR A 101 -18.27 -24.01 -15.64
N ASP A 102 -19.00 -23.69 -16.71
CA ASP A 102 -19.13 -24.54 -17.90
C ASP A 102 -17.79 -24.72 -18.62
N LEU A 103 -16.99 -23.65 -18.75
CA LEU A 103 -15.65 -23.75 -19.35
C LEU A 103 -14.74 -24.69 -18.54
N ILE A 104 -14.76 -24.58 -17.21
CA ILE A 104 -13.97 -25.45 -16.32
C ILE A 104 -14.46 -26.90 -16.43
N HIS A 105 -15.78 -27.15 -16.43
CA HIS A 105 -16.33 -28.48 -16.67
C HIS A 105 -15.94 -29.07 -18.04
N ASN A 106 -15.77 -28.22 -19.05
CA ASN A 106 -15.31 -28.60 -20.39
C ASN A 106 -13.78 -28.69 -20.52
N GLY A 107 -13.04 -28.70 -19.41
CA GLY A 107 -11.59 -28.92 -19.38
C GLY A 107 -10.75 -27.66 -19.52
N ALA A 108 -11.29 -26.48 -19.16
CA ALA A 108 -10.45 -25.31 -18.87
C ALA A 108 -9.71 -25.52 -17.55
N ASP A 109 -8.42 -25.21 -17.52
CA ASP A 109 -7.61 -25.26 -16.31
C ASP A 109 -7.66 -23.89 -15.58
N PRO A 110 -8.33 -23.79 -14.42
CA PRO A 110 -8.42 -22.54 -13.67
C PRO A 110 -7.08 -22.15 -13.00
N ASN A 111 -6.12 -23.08 -12.91
CA ASN A 111 -4.77 -22.84 -12.41
C ASN A 111 -3.79 -22.45 -13.50
N HIS A 112 -4.25 -22.34 -14.75
CA HIS A 112 -3.38 -21.95 -15.85
C HIS A 112 -2.75 -20.60 -15.58
N GLN A 113 -1.43 -20.53 -15.75
CA GLN A 113 -0.68 -19.30 -15.57
C GLN A 113 -0.51 -18.64 -16.94
N VAL A 114 -0.70 -17.33 -16.98
CA VAL A 114 -0.50 -16.53 -18.19
C VAL A 114 0.68 -15.58 -18.03
N ARG A 115 1.28 -15.19 -19.14
CA ARG A 115 2.24 -14.07 -19.21
C ARG A 115 1.63 -12.96 -20.05
N LEU A 116 1.59 -11.76 -19.51
CA LEU A 116 1.20 -10.59 -20.30
C LEU A 116 2.46 -10.03 -20.98
N ARG A 117 2.34 -9.72 -22.27
CA ARG A 117 3.45 -9.20 -23.07
C ARG A 117 2.95 -7.97 -23.81
N MET A 118 3.78 -6.94 -23.85
CA MET A 118 3.48 -5.80 -24.71
C MET A 118 3.62 -6.24 -26.17
N LEU A 119 2.60 -5.95 -26.98
CA LEU A 119 2.72 -5.96 -28.42
C LEU A 119 3.66 -4.83 -28.80
N SER A 120 4.79 -5.14 -29.42
CA SER A 120 5.65 -4.09 -29.95
C SER A 120 4.88 -3.38 -31.07
N GLY A 121 4.44 -2.13 -30.82
CA GLY A 121 4.34 -1.16 -31.90
C GLY A 121 5.67 -1.10 -32.66
N GLU A 122 5.63 -0.65 -33.91
CA GLU A 122 6.79 -0.57 -34.82
C GLU A 122 8.08 -0.11 -34.13
N GLU A 123 9.22 -0.59 -34.64
CA GLU A 123 10.59 -0.36 -34.17
C GLU A 123 10.72 0.82 -33.19
N CYS A 124 11.07 0.51 -31.94
CA CYS A 124 11.54 1.51 -30.98
C CYS A 124 12.52 2.47 -31.68
N SER A 125 12.53 3.75 -31.32
CA SER A 125 13.51 4.74 -31.81
C SER A 125 14.98 4.33 -31.62
N CYS A 126 15.22 3.32 -30.78
CA CYS A 126 16.48 2.64 -30.54
C CYS A 126 16.80 1.46 -31.51
N GLY A 127 15.96 1.22 -32.52
CA GLY A 127 16.13 0.14 -33.51
C GLY A 127 15.98 -1.28 -32.97
N SER A 128 15.53 -1.45 -31.71
CA SER A 128 15.45 -2.75 -31.03
C SER A 128 14.01 -3.20 -30.77
N ARG A 129 13.72 -4.49 -31.02
CA ARG A 129 12.47 -5.12 -30.59
C ARG A 129 12.58 -5.55 -29.14
N HIS A 130 12.07 -4.75 -28.22
CA HIS A 130 12.04 -5.14 -26.82
C HIS A 130 10.85 -6.07 -26.54
N ARG A 131 11.14 -7.32 -26.20
CA ARG A 131 10.13 -8.29 -25.81
C ARG A 131 9.98 -8.27 -24.29
N PHE A 132 9.45 -7.19 -23.74
CA PHE A 132 9.19 -7.11 -22.29
C PHE A 132 8.06 -8.07 -21.93
N ARG A 133 8.28 -8.87 -20.89
CA ARG A 133 7.35 -9.89 -20.41
C ARG A 133 7.18 -9.70 -18.91
N THR A 134 5.95 -9.78 -18.44
CA THR A 134 5.70 -9.80 -17.00
C THR A 134 6.11 -11.14 -16.41
N GLY A 135 6.06 -11.21 -15.08
CA GLY A 135 5.99 -12.47 -14.36
C GLY A 135 4.78 -13.30 -14.80
N ARG A 136 4.65 -14.48 -14.20
CA ARG A 136 3.48 -15.32 -14.42
C ARG A 136 2.35 -14.83 -13.52
N HIS A 137 1.13 -14.92 -14.00
CA HIS A 137 -0.06 -14.54 -13.23
C HIS A 137 -1.09 -15.67 -13.28
N ARG A 138 -1.69 -15.99 -12.12
CA ARG A 138 -2.85 -16.88 -12.05
C ARG A 138 -4.11 -16.14 -12.48
N LEU A 139 -5.05 -16.87 -13.10
CA LEU A 139 -6.33 -16.31 -13.54
C LEU A 139 -7.14 -15.74 -12.37
N VAL A 140 -7.17 -16.44 -11.22
CA VAL A 140 -7.87 -15.95 -10.02
C VAL A 140 -7.32 -14.61 -9.51
N SER A 141 -6.01 -14.37 -9.59
CA SER A 141 -5.43 -13.08 -9.20
C SER A 141 -5.76 -11.98 -10.20
N LEU A 142 -5.79 -12.29 -11.52
CA LEU A 142 -6.16 -11.33 -12.57
C LEU A 142 -7.66 -11.03 -12.62
N ALA A 143 -8.49 -11.89 -12.02
CA ALA A 143 -9.93 -11.67 -11.91
C ALA A 143 -10.29 -10.59 -10.88
N ILE A 144 -9.34 -10.16 -10.04
CA ILE A 144 -9.58 -9.13 -9.02
C ILE A 144 -9.49 -7.74 -9.64
N ASP A 145 -10.53 -6.94 -9.45
CA ASP A 145 -10.63 -5.57 -9.96
C ASP A 145 -9.82 -4.58 -9.13
N ASN A 146 -9.30 -3.57 -9.83
CA ASN A 146 -8.48 -2.53 -9.25
C ASN A 146 -9.32 -1.40 -8.64
N SER A 147 -9.57 -1.46 -7.34
CA SER A 147 -10.34 -0.44 -6.61
C SER A 147 -9.46 0.63 -5.94
N ASN A 148 -8.19 0.83 -6.35
CA ASN A 148 -7.27 1.76 -5.67
C ASN A 148 -7.17 3.17 -6.27
N GLY A 149 -7.97 3.49 -7.29
CA GLY A 149 -7.96 4.82 -7.92
C GLY A 149 -6.70 5.11 -8.72
N SER A 150 -6.12 4.07 -9.35
CA SER A 150 -4.88 4.12 -10.15
C SER A 150 -3.58 4.32 -9.34
N ALA A 151 -3.64 4.23 -8.01
CA ALA A 151 -2.46 4.34 -7.15
C ALA A 151 -1.45 3.20 -7.39
N VAL A 152 -1.93 1.98 -7.65
CA VAL A 152 -1.08 0.82 -7.97
C VAL A 152 -1.65 0.10 -9.18
N PRO A 153 -0.85 -0.17 -10.23
CA PRO A 153 -1.35 -0.88 -11.40
C PRO A 153 -1.65 -2.35 -11.07
N THR A 154 -2.57 -2.96 -11.85
CA THR A 154 -2.85 -4.40 -11.74
C THR A 154 -1.60 -5.20 -12.09
N VAL A 155 -0.92 -4.81 -13.18
CA VAL A 155 0.32 -5.41 -13.66
C VAL A 155 1.31 -4.31 -14.05
N ASP A 156 2.52 -4.39 -13.50
CA ASP A 156 3.61 -3.46 -13.77
C ASP A 156 4.62 -4.10 -14.73
N PHE A 157 4.91 -3.43 -15.84
CA PHE A 157 5.92 -3.86 -16.82
C PHE A 157 7.27 -3.18 -16.59
N GLY A 158 7.36 -2.26 -15.61
CA GLY A 158 8.55 -1.49 -15.31
C GLY A 158 8.80 -0.36 -16.31
N PHE A 159 10.07 0.05 -16.43
CA PHE A 159 10.48 1.13 -17.31
C PHE A 159 10.90 0.63 -18.69
N VAL A 160 10.41 1.33 -19.71
CA VAL A 160 10.62 1.07 -21.13
C VAL A 160 10.96 2.39 -21.80
N HIS A 161 12.22 2.56 -22.24
CA HIS A 161 12.74 3.83 -22.80
C HIS A 161 12.52 5.03 -21.87
N GLY A 162 12.77 4.86 -20.58
CA GLY A 162 12.57 5.90 -19.57
C GLY A 162 11.11 6.21 -19.24
N ARG A 163 10.15 5.49 -19.83
CA ARG A 163 8.71 5.60 -19.52
C ARG A 163 8.23 4.40 -18.73
N ARG A 164 7.45 4.63 -17.69
CA ARG A 164 6.83 3.53 -16.96
C ARG A 164 5.64 2.98 -17.74
N CYS A 165 5.63 1.67 -17.94
CA CYS A 165 4.55 0.96 -18.61
C CYS A 165 3.81 0.10 -17.60
N ALA A 166 2.51 0.33 -17.47
CA ALA A 166 1.68 -0.40 -16.54
C ALA A 166 0.31 -0.69 -17.14
N LEU A 167 -0.32 -1.76 -16.69
CA LEU A 167 -1.63 -2.21 -17.15
C LEU A 167 -2.61 -2.21 -15.99
N THR A 168 -3.72 -1.50 -16.19
CA THR A 168 -4.93 -1.62 -15.39
C THR A 168 -5.95 -2.40 -16.21
N LEU A 169 -6.43 -3.52 -15.66
CA LEU A 169 -7.45 -4.31 -16.32
C LEU A 169 -8.81 -3.59 -16.27
N PRO A 170 -9.71 -3.87 -17.24
CA PRO A 170 -11.08 -3.38 -17.16
C PRO A 170 -11.79 -3.94 -15.91
N TYR A 171 -12.92 -3.34 -15.56
CA TYR A 171 -13.75 -3.74 -14.44
C TYR A 171 -14.80 -4.77 -14.87
N TRP A 172 -15.19 -5.66 -13.95
CA TRP A 172 -16.46 -6.36 -14.04
C TRP A 172 -17.62 -5.37 -13.99
N SER A 173 -18.79 -5.77 -14.50
CA SER A 173 -19.97 -4.89 -14.53
C SER A 173 -20.52 -4.57 -13.14
N SER A 174 -20.26 -5.41 -12.14
CA SER A 174 -20.59 -5.15 -10.74
C SER A 174 -19.74 -5.99 -9.77
N PRO A 175 -19.63 -5.58 -8.49
CA PRO A 175 -18.95 -6.36 -7.45
C PRO A 175 -19.56 -7.76 -7.24
N GLU A 176 -20.88 -7.90 -7.41
CA GLU A 176 -21.56 -9.20 -7.29
C GLU A 176 -21.14 -10.16 -8.41
N LEU A 177 -20.95 -9.64 -9.62
CA LEU A 177 -20.43 -10.44 -10.73
C LEU A 177 -18.97 -10.83 -10.47
N GLU A 178 -18.12 -9.89 -10.04
CA GLU A 178 -16.74 -10.20 -9.64
C GLU A 178 -16.71 -11.34 -8.61
N ALA A 179 -17.50 -11.21 -7.54
CA ALA A 179 -17.60 -12.22 -6.51
C ALA A 179 -18.08 -13.57 -7.07
N ALA A 180 -19.08 -13.58 -7.96
CA ALA A 180 -19.57 -14.80 -8.59
C ALA A 180 -18.50 -15.47 -9.47
N ILE A 181 -17.74 -14.69 -10.24
CA ILE A 181 -16.63 -15.19 -11.07
C ILE A 181 -15.51 -15.76 -10.21
N LEU A 182 -15.11 -15.06 -9.13
CA LEU A 182 -14.11 -15.55 -8.18
C LEU A 182 -14.56 -16.86 -7.53
N ASN A 183 -15.82 -16.95 -7.09
CA ASN A 183 -16.36 -18.18 -6.54
C ASN A 183 -16.33 -19.32 -7.56
N ALA A 184 -16.75 -19.08 -8.81
CA ALA A 184 -16.73 -20.10 -9.86
C ALA A 184 -15.31 -20.62 -10.16
N LEU A 185 -14.31 -19.73 -10.18
CA LEU A 185 -12.90 -20.13 -10.33
C LEU A 185 -12.44 -21.01 -9.16
N ILE A 186 -12.74 -20.60 -7.92
CA ILE A 186 -12.34 -21.33 -6.71
C ILE A 186 -13.06 -22.68 -6.60
N ASP A 187 -14.37 -22.72 -6.88
CA ASP A 187 -15.17 -23.95 -6.94
C ASP A 187 -14.67 -24.90 -8.03
N GLY A 188 -14.17 -24.34 -9.13
CA GLY A 188 -13.50 -25.09 -10.19
C GLY A 188 -12.09 -25.60 -9.84
N GLY A 189 -11.56 -25.25 -8.66
CA GLY A 189 -10.26 -25.71 -8.17
C GLY A 189 -9.10 -24.73 -8.40
N ALA A 190 -9.37 -23.44 -8.62
CA ALA A 190 -8.31 -22.42 -8.63
C ALA A 190 -7.60 -22.36 -7.27
N ASP A 191 -6.27 -22.36 -7.30
CA ASP A 191 -5.40 -22.23 -6.14
C ASP A 191 -5.33 -20.76 -5.70
N ILE A 192 -5.71 -20.52 -4.44
CA ILE A 192 -5.76 -19.20 -3.82
C ILE A 192 -4.57 -18.92 -2.88
N ASN A 193 -3.67 -19.88 -2.69
CA ASN A 193 -2.60 -19.82 -1.69
C ASN A 193 -1.21 -19.77 -2.32
N GLU A 194 -1.04 -20.34 -3.50
CA GLU A 194 0.27 -20.37 -4.17
C GLU A 194 0.50 -19.13 -5.05
N PRO A 195 1.68 -18.48 -4.97
CA PRO A 195 2.09 -17.43 -5.90
C PRO A 195 2.57 -17.98 -7.24
N ALA A 196 2.46 -17.22 -8.33
CA ALA A 196 2.79 -17.68 -9.69
C ALA A 196 4.24 -17.32 -10.05
N TYR A 197 4.72 -16.19 -9.55
CA TYR A 197 6.09 -15.75 -9.73
C TYR A 197 6.54 -14.82 -8.59
N SER A 198 5.95 -13.63 -8.49
CA SER A 198 6.03 -12.78 -7.31
C SER A 198 4.95 -13.20 -6.31
N ASP A 199 4.88 -12.56 -5.15
CA ASP A 199 3.78 -12.74 -4.20
C ASP A 199 2.47 -12.10 -4.73
N ASP A 200 1.94 -12.67 -5.81
CA ASP A 200 0.69 -12.31 -6.49
C ASP A 200 -0.49 -13.16 -5.99
N ARG A 201 -0.38 -13.71 -4.77
CA ARG A 201 -1.45 -14.45 -4.12
C ARG A 201 -2.74 -13.62 -4.14
N PRO A 202 -3.90 -14.22 -4.44
CA PRO A 202 -5.17 -13.49 -4.48
C PRO A 202 -5.43 -12.61 -3.27
N ILE A 203 -5.09 -13.07 -2.06
CA ILE A 203 -5.27 -12.27 -0.83
C ILE A 203 -4.43 -10.99 -0.85
N LYS A 204 -3.17 -11.08 -1.31
CA LYS A 204 -2.27 -9.94 -1.44
C LYS A 204 -2.71 -9.00 -2.55
N MET A 205 -3.23 -9.54 -3.64
CA MET A 205 -3.81 -8.76 -4.73
C MET A 205 -5.02 -7.96 -4.26
N ALA A 206 -5.96 -8.58 -3.54
CA ALA A 206 -7.13 -7.90 -2.99
C ALA A 206 -6.74 -6.72 -2.08
N ILE A 207 -5.73 -6.90 -1.22
CA ILE A 207 -5.21 -5.84 -0.33
C ILE A 207 -4.59 -4.70 -1.14
N ARG A 208 -3.65 -5.03 -2.04
CA ARG A 208 -2.93 -4.04 -2.88
C ARG A 208 -3.85 -3.26 -3.82
N LEU A 209 -4.92 -3.89 -4.28
CA LEU A 209 -5.92 -3.27 -5.15
C LEU A 209 -7.06 -2.61 -4.37
N GLY A 210 -7.06 -2.68 -3.03
CA GLY A 210 -8.10 -2.09 -2.19
C GLY A 210 -9.48 -2.70 -2.43
N ASN A 211 -9.54 -3.98 -2.86
CA ASN A 211 -10.79 -4.65 -3.22
C ASN A 211 -11.35 -5.43 -2.01
N GLU A 212 -12.28 -4.78 -1.30
CA GLU A 212 -12.93 -5.36 -0.12
C GLU A 212 -13.81 -6.57 -0.43
N GLU A 213 -14.40 -6.63 -1.62
CA GLU A 213 -15.32 -7.71 -2.00
C GLU A 213 -14.54 -8.99 -2.37
N ALA A 214 -13.46 -8.86 -3.15
CA ALA A 214 -12.53 -9.94 -3.38
C ALA A 214 -11.91 -10.46 -2.06
N LEU A 215 -11.54 -9.55 -1.14
CA LEU A 215 -11.07 -9.94 0.19
C LEU A 215 -12.14 -10.76 0.94
N ARG A 216 -13.39 -10.32 0.91
CA ARG A 216 -14.52 -11.02 1.56
C ARG A 216 -14.68 -12.44 1.02
N VAL A 217 -14.62 -12.62 -0.31
CA VAL A 217 -14.71 -13.93 -0.95
C VAL A 217 -13.54 -14.82 -0.51
N LEU A 218 -12.31 -14.30 -0.53
CA LEU A 218 -11.11 -15.07 -0.20
C LEU A 218 -11.08 -15.51 1.27
N LEU A 219 -11.46 -14.64 2.20
CA LEU A 219 -11.58 -14.99 3.62
C LEU A 219 -12.66 -16.06 3.84
N ALA A 220 -13.80 -15.97 3.14
CA ALA A 220 -14.86 -16.98 3.21
C ALA A 220 -14.45 -18.35 2.64
N ARG A 221 -13.32 -18.41 1.91
CA ARG A 221 -12.72 -19.63 1.35
C ARG A 221 -11.43 -20.03 2.07
N ASP A 222 -11.21 -19.53 3.28
CA ASP A 222 -10.05 -19.82 4.13
C ASP A 222 -8.69 -19.58 3.44
N ALA A 223 -8.60 -18.51 2.64
CA ALA A 223 -7.34 -18.11 2.01
C ALA A 223 -6.24 -17.91 3.07
N ALA A 224 -5.06 -18.49 2.82
CA ALA A 224 -3.93 -18.45 3.74
C ALA A 224 -3.40 -17.02 3.87
N LEU A 225 -3.46 -16.49 5.09
CA LEU A 225 -2.94 -15.16 5.39
C LEU A 225 -1.41 -15.14 5.48
N ARG A 226 -0.79 -16.29 5.72
CA ARG A 226 0.66 -16.46 5.81
C ARG A 226 1.18 -17.24 4.61
N HIS A 227 2.35 -16.85 4.13
CA HIS A 227 3.01 -17.55 3.02
C HIS A 227 3.86 -18.72 3.55
N PRO A 228 3.79 -19.92 2.94
CA PRO A 228 4.45 -21.12 3.46
C PRO A 228 5.98 -21.05 3.43
N HIS A 229 6.59 -20.18 2.62
CA HIS A 229 8.03 -20.10 2.44
C HIS A 229 8.67 -18.76 2.87
N GLY A 230 7.97 -17.91 3.64
CA GLY A 230 8.56 -16.68 4.14
C GLY A 230 7.54 -15.62 4.56
N PRO A 231 8.00 -14.51 5.14
CA PRO A 231 7.16 -13.41 5.62
C PRO A 231 6.53 -12.61 4.46
N SER A 232 5.40 -13.08 3.95
CA SER A 232 4.50 -12.20 3.20
C SER A 232 3.50 -11.58 4.18
N LEU A 233 3.90 -10.46 4.79
CA LEU A 233 3.11 -9.79 5.82
C LEU A 233 1.88 -9.12 5.19
N VAL A 234 0.69 -9.71 5.32
CA VAL A 234 -0.54 -9.20 4.67
C VAL A 234 -0.94 -7.80 5.11
N LEU A 235 -0.52 -7.36 6.30
CA LEU A 235 -0.77 -6.00 6.79
C LEU A 235 0.26 -4.96 6.32
N ALA A 236 1.32 -5.35 5.59
CA ALA A 236 2.30 -4.39 5.09
C ALA A 236 1.68 -3.41 4.07
N LEU A 237 2.00 -2.12 4.22
CA LEU A 237 1.58 -1.07 3.29
C LEU A 237 1.97 -1.42 1.85
N PRO A 238 1.03 -1.37 0.89
CA PRO A 238 1.37 -1.43 -0.53
C PRO A 238 2.31 -0.29 -0.90
N THR A 239 3.31 -0.55 -1.73
CA THR A 239 4.22 0.49 -2.22
C THR A 239 3.80 0.88 -3.64
N PRO A 240 3.26 2.10 -3.84
CA PRO A 240 3.02 2.60 -5.18
C PRO A 240 4.30 2.70 -6.01
N PRO A 241 4.15 2.74 -7.33
CA PRO A 241 5.13 3.29 -8.26
C PRO A 241 5.94 4.50 -7.75
N ILE A 242 7.23 4.31 -7.42
CA ILE A 242 8.13 5.41 -6.98
C ILE A 242 8.28 6.53 -8.02
N SER A 243 8.20 6.20 -9.32
CA SER A 243 8.34 7.14 -10.44
C SER A 243 7.46 8.37 -10.34
N ASP A 244 6.24 8.21 -9.84
CA ASP A 244 5.21 9.24 -9.99
C ASP A 244 4.98 10.02 -8.70
N ARG A 245 5.48 9.49 -7.56
CA ARG A 245 5.28 10.04 -6.20
C ARG A 245 3.87 10.58 -5.95
N ILE A 246 2.88 9.92 -6.53
CA ILE A 246 1.49 10.31 -6.41
C ILE A 246 1.02 9.84 -5.04
N GLN A 247 0.64 10.79 -4.19
CA GLN A 247 -0.03 10.46 -2.93
C GLN A 247 -1.31 9.68 -3.23
N VAL A 248 -1.52 8.59 -2.50
CA VAL A 248 -2.68 7.73 -2.74
C VAL A 248 -3.97 8.46 -2.34
N SER A 249 -5.09 8.13 -3.02
CA SER A 249 -6.36 8.82 -2.76
C SER A 249 -6.88 8.53 -1.34
N PRO A 250 -7.53 9.49 -0.66
CA PRO A 250 -8.13 9.27 0.66
C PRO A 250 -9.11 8.09 0.68
N ALA A 251 -9.87 7.90 -0.41
CA ALA A 251 -10.79 6.78 -0.53
C ALA A 251 -10.07 5.41 -0.54
N TYR A 252 -8.86 5.34 -1.12
CA TYR A 252 -8.04 4.14 -1.07
C TYR A 252 -7.45 3.93 0.34
N GLU A 253 -7.01 4.98 1.02
CA GLU A 253 -6.54 4.89 2.42
C GLU A 253 -7.63 4.32 3.33
N GLU A 254 -8.87 4.80 3.18
CA GLU A 254 -10.03 4.32 3.94
C GLU A 254 -10.33 2.84 3.67
N ARG A 255 -10.32 2.43 2.39
CA ARG A 255 -10.51 1.02 2.01
C ARG A 255 -9.40 0.13 2.55
N LEU A 256 -8.14 0.56 2.44
CA LEU A 256 -7.00 -0.21 2.94
C LEU A 256 -7.08 -0.39 4.46
N LEU A 257 -7.44 0.66 5.19
CA LEU A 257 -7.66 0.58 6.64
C LEU A 257 -8.84 -0.32 7.01
N SER A 258 -9.95 -0.29 6.24
CA SER A 258 -11.07 -1.22 6.39
C SER A 258 -10.62 -2.68 6.21
N ILE A 259 -9.82 -2.95 5.17
CA ILE A 259 -9.24 -4.26 4.90
C ILE A 259 -8.38 -4.73 6.07
N TYR A 260 -7.48 -3.90 6.58
CA TYR A 260 -6.63 -4.26 7.72
C TYR A 260 -7.42 -4.54 9.00
N ARG A 261 -8.46 -3.76 9.28
CA ARG A 261 -9.36 -4.03 10.42
C ARG A 261 -10.04 -5.38 10.28
N ARG A 262 -10.51 -5.75 9.09
CA ARG A 262 -11.13 -7.07 8.85
C ARG A 262 -10.12 -8.20 9.01
N LEU A 263 -8.90 -8.04 8.51
CA LEU A 263 -7.84 -9.04 8.67
C LEU A 263 -7.49 -9.26 10.14
N ILE A 264 -7.34 -8.18 10.93
CA ILE A 264 -7.07 -8.27 12.37
C ILE A 264 -8.26 -8.86 13.14
N GLN A 265 -9.51 -8.53 12.76
CA GLN A 265 -10.69 -9.17 13.35
C GLN A 265 -10.71 -10.69 13.09
N HIS A 266 -10.20 -11.12 11.94
CA HIS A 266 -10.10 -12.54 11.59
C HIS A 266 -8.92 -13.23 12.31
N ASP A 267 -7.76 -12.58 12.35
CA ASP A 267 -6.58 -13.05 13.05
C ASP A 267 -5.76 -11.87 13.62
N PRO A 268 -5.88 -11.57 14.93
CA PRO A 268 -5.18 -10.44 15.54
C PRO A 268 -3.66 -10.66 15.63
N THR A 269 -3.19 -11.92 15.54
CA THR A 269 -1.76 -12.23 15.64
C THR A 269 -0.97 -11.70 14.44
N LEU A 270 -1.65 -11.36 13.32
CA LEU A 270 -1.06 -10.72 12.15
C LEU A 270 -0.34 -9.41 12.50
N ALA A 271 -0.84 -8.64 13.48
CA ALA A 271 -0.25 -7.35 13.85
C ALA A 271 1.15 -7.49 14.47
N THR A 272 1.47 -8.67 15.03
CA THR A 272 2.73 -8.95 15.72
C THR A 272 3.75 -9.68 14.84
N GLU A 273 3.41 -9.92 13.57
CA GLU A 273 4.30 -10.64 12.66
C GLU A 273 5.60 -9.88 12.39
N GLN A 274 6.66 -10.66 12.20
CA GLN A 274 7.99 -10.16 11.95
C GLN A 274 8.53 -10.75 10.66
N ASP A 275 9.03 -9.86 9.80
CA ASP A 275 9.93 -10.21 8.74
C ASP A 275 11.33 -10.47 9.35
N PRO A 276 11.98 -11.61 9.05
CA PRO A 276 13.26 -11.92 9.64
C PRO A 276 14.34 -10.91 9.24
N GLU A 277 14.31 -10.31 8.06
CA GLU A 277 15.29 -9.30 7.63
C GLU A 277 14.89 -7.89 8.10
N PHE A 278 13.64 -7.52 7.90
CA PHE A 278 13.19 -6.13 8.05
C PHE A 278 12.66 -5.79 9.43
N GLY A 279 12.30 -6.78 10.25
CA GLY A 279 11.68 -6.57 11.56
C GLY A 279 10.16 -6.63 11.52
N ASN A 280 9.48 -5.99 12.46
CA ASN A 280 8.01 -6.02 12.52
C ASN A 280 7.34 -5.14 11.46
N LEU A 281 6.01 -5.18 11.40
CA LEU A 281 5.20 -4.38 10.47
C LEU A 281 5.44 -2.86 10.51
N ILE A 282 5.87 -2.31 11.66
CA ILE A 282 6.18 -0.88 11.79
C ILE A 282 7.50 -0.55 11.07
N HIS A 283 8.49 -1.46 11.13
CA HIS A 283 9.71 -1.32 10.32
C HIS A 283 9.40 -1.40 8.83
N VAL A 284 8.54 -2.33 8.41
CA VAL A 284 8.14 -2.46 7.01
C VAL A 284 7.36 -1.24 6.54
N ALA A 285 6.48 -0.69 7.38
CA ALA A 285 5.77 0.56 7.09
C ALA A 285 6.74 1.73 6.89
N ALA A 286 7.79 1.82 7.71
CA ALA A 286 8.84 2.82 7.55
C ALA A 286 9.58 2.74 6.21
N GLN A 287 9.66 1.57 5.58
CA GLN A 287 10.27 1.41 4.25
C GLN A 287 9.31 1.74 3.11
N HIS A 288 8.01 1.60 3.34
CA HIS A 288 6.99 1.64 2.29
C HIS A 288 6.18 2.94 2.26
N GLU A 289 6.17 3.72 3.35
CA GLU A 289 5.39 4.96 3.45
C GLU A 289 5.84 6.00 2.43
N LEU A 290 7.13 6.38 2.43
CA LEU A 290 7.80 7.18 1.38
C LEU A 290 7.00 8.39 0.85
N GLY A 291 6.19 9.04 1.68
CA GLY A 291 5.35 10.19 1.34
C GLY A 291 4.08 9.86 0.54
N PHE A 292 3.75 8.58 0.35
CA PHE A 292 2.58 8.16 -0.42
C PHE A 292 1.28 8.25 0.36
N TYR A 293 1.34 8.24 1.69
CA TYR A 293 0.17 8.17 2.56
C TYR A 293 0.07 9.45 3.40
N SER A 294 -1.15 9.87 3.68
CA SER A 294 -1.41 10.98 4.59
C SER A 294 -1.01 10.63 6.02
N GLN A 295 -0.60 11.65 6.79
CA GLN A 295 -0.31 11.47 8.23
C GLN A 295 -1.47 10.79 8.96
N ARG A 296 -2.71 11.19 8.66
CA ARG A 296 -3.91 10.61 9.28
C ARG A 296 -4.05 9.11 8.99
N ALA A 297 -3.76 8.68 7.76
CA ALA A 297 -3.83 7.27 7.40
C ALA A 297 -2.75 6.45 8.10
N ILE A 298 -1.52 6.99 8.16
CA ILE A 298 -0.40 6.34 8.85
C ILE A 298 -0.65 6.26 10.36
N ASP A 299 -1.15 7.33 10.99
CA ASP A 299 -1.54 7.33 12.40
C ASP A 299 -2.56 6.21 12.68
N ALA A 300 -3.66 6.16 11.92
CA ALA A 300 -4.70 5.16 12.13
C ALA A 300 -4.22 3.72 11.86
N TYR A 301 -3.31 3.53 10.90
CA TYR A 301 -2.71 2.23 10.61
C TYR A 301 -1.76 1.79 11.73
N LEU A 302 -0.89 2.68 12.22
CA LEU A 302 0.05 2.35 13.29
C LEU A 302 -0.65 2.17 14.63
N GLU A 303 -1.66 2.98 14.95
CA GLU A 303 -2.54 2.77 16.11
C GLU A 303 -3.18 1.38 16.07
N LEU A 304 -3.74 0.99 14.91
CA LEU A 304 -4.34 -0.33 14.73
C LEU A 304 -3.33 -1.46 15.01
N LEU A 305 -2.07 -1.32 14.59
CA LEU A 305 -1.03 -2.32 14.88
C LEU A 305 -0.65 -2.34 16.36
N VAL A 306 -0.43 -1.18 16.96
CA VAL A 306 -0.01 -1.03 18.36
C VAL A 306 -1.10 -1.53 19.32
N ASP A 307 -2.37 -1.20 19.06
CA ASP A 307 -3.53 -1.68 19.80
C ASP A 307 -3.65 -3.22 19.76
N ASN A 308 -3.05 -3.85 18.74
CA ASN A 308 -3.00 -5.30 18.58
C ASN A 308 -1.62 -5.89 18.90
N GLY A 309 -0.79 -5.17 19.66
CA GLY A 309 0.43 -5.68 20.28
C GLY A 309 1.72 -5.52 19.46
N ALA A 310 1.70 -4.76 18.37
CA ALA A 310 2.94 -4.42 17.66
C ALA A 310 3.85 -3.56 18.54
N ASP A 311 5.11 -3.98 18.70
CA ASP A 311 6.10 -3.29 19.52
C ASP A 311 6.78 -2.15 18.74
N THR A 312 6.55 -0.90 19.15
CA THR A 312 7.17 0.30 18.54
C THR A 312 8.68 0.37 18.76
N MET A 313 9.20 -0.34 19.78
CA MET A 313 10.59 -0.30 20.21
C MET A 313 11.39 -1.55 19.84
N ALA A 314 10.78 -2.50 19.13
CA ALA A 314 11.48 -3.68 18.63
C ALA A 314 12.70 -3.27 17.78
N ALA A 315 13.79 -4.04 17.90
CA ALA A 315 14.94 -3.91 17.02
C ALA A 315 14.91 -5.01 15.95
N ASN A 316 15.16 -4.65 14.70
CA ASN A 316 15.34 -5.62 13.62
C ASN A 316 16.73 -6.30 13.69
N ARG A 317 17.04 -7.17 12.71
CA ARG A 317 18.34 -7.87 12.66
C ARG A 317 19.57 -6.98 12.57
N ARG A 318 19.41 -5.71 12.15
CA ARG A 318 20.49 -4.71 12.10
C ARG A 318 20.62 -3.93 13.40
N GLY A 319 19.84 -4.27 14.43
CA GLY A 319 19.80 -3.51 15.67
C GLY A 319 19.07 -2.19 15.58
N SER A 320 18.39 -1.92 14.46
CA SER A 320 17.66 -0.69 14.18
C SER A 320 16.23 -0.80 14.69
N THR A 321 15.71 0.26 15.31
CA THR A 321 14.27 0.39 15.59
C THR A 321 13.52 0.92 14.35
N ALA A 322 12.19 0.88 14.38
CA ALA A 322 11.39 1.44 13.29
C ALA A 322 11.66 2.93 13.05
N LEU A 323 12.03 3.69 14.09
CA LEU A 323 12.40 5.11 13.95
C LEU A 323 13.71 5.30 13.17
N HIS A 324 14.66 4.38 13.32
CA HIS A 324 15.90 4.37 12.52
C HIS A 324 15.60 4.10 11.04
N GLU A 325 14.72 3.14 10.75
CA GLU A 325 14.30 2.84 9.39
C GLU A 325 13.53 4.04 8.79
N ALA A 326 12.62 4.66 9.53
CA ALA A 326 11.88 5.83 9.05
C ALA A 326 12.80 7.00 8.72
N ALA A 327 13.80 7.23 9.57
CA ALA A 327 14.85 8.21 9.35
C ALA A 327 15.67 7.92 8.07
N TYR A 328 16.11 6.67 7.90
CA TYR A 328 16.94 6.28 6.76
C TYR A 328 16.17 6.33 5.43
N TRP A 329 14.91 5.87 5.38
CA TRP A 329 14.12 5.83 4.15
C TRP A 329 13.45 7.17 3.81
N GLY A 330 13.45 8.12 4.74
CA GLY A 330 12.78 9.41 4.56
C GLY A 330 11.27 9.26 4.60
N SER A 331 10.75 8.61 5.64
CA SER A 331 9.32 8.36 5.85
C SER A 331 8.77 9.29 6.93
N PRO A 332 8.40 10.53 6.57
CA PRO A 332 8.10 11.58 7.52
C PRO A 332 6.89 11.24 8.39
N CYS A 333 5.86 10.59 7.84
CA CYS A 333 4.64 10.30 8.58
C CYS A 333 4.88 9.24 9.68
N VAL A 334 5.67 8.21 9.37
CA VAL A 334 6.04 7.19 10.34
C VAL A 334 6.98 7.77 11.40
N ALA A 335 7.92 8.63 11.00
CA ALA A 335 8.83 9.30 11.93
C ALA A 335 8.08 10.24 12.90
N ASP A 336 7.11 11.01 12.41
CA ASP A 336 6.26 11.87 13.23
C ASP A 336 5.42 11.07 14.23
N TYR A 337 4.76 9.98 13.77
CA TYR A 337 3.99 9.11 14.65
C TYR A 337 4.86 8.53 15.75
N LEU A 338 5.99 7.90 15.40
CA LEU A 338 6.89 7.29 16.38
C LEU A 338 7.46 8.35 17.33
N GLY A 339 7.86 9.51 16.83
CA GLY A 339 8.37 10.62 17.65
C GLY A 339 7.37 11.10 18.72
N ARG A 340 6.07 11.05 18.44
CA ARG A 340 5.00 11.36 19.41
C ARG A 340 4.71 10.23 20.41
N HIS A 341 5.10 8.99 20.11
CA HIS A 341 4.66 7.80 20.85
C HIS A 341 5.79 7.03 21.54
N VAL A 342 7.06 7.40 21.34
CA VAL A 342 8.20 6.85 22.09
C VAL A 342 8.62 7.80 23.21
N ALA A 343 9.32 7.26 24.22
CA ALA A 343 9.83 8.10 25.30
C ALA A 343 10.93 9.05 24.77
N PRO A 344 11.10 10.26 25.34
CA PRO A 344 12.14 11.20 24.90
C PRO A 344 13.55 10.61 24.89
N ALA A 345 13.86 9.71 25.83
CA ALA A 345 15.15 9.02 25.90
C ALA A 345 15.40 8.06 24.73
N ASP A 346 14.35 7.59 24.05
CA ASP A 346 14.43 6.65 22.94
C ASP A 346 14.56 7.33 21.57
N ILE A 347 14.30 8.64 21.48
CA ILE A 347 14.44 9.43 20.25
C ILE A 347 15.90 9.44 19.75
N ASP A 348 16.85 9.56 20.67
CA ASP A 348 18.30 9.59 20.39
C ASP A 348 19.01 8.25 20.66
N ARG A 349 18.22 7.18 20.82
CA ARG A 349 18.75 5.83 20.97
C ARG A 349 19.55 5.47 19.72
N GLY A 350 20.80 5.02 19.89
CA GLY A 350 21.57 4.45 18.79
C GLY A 350 21.15 3.01 18.46
N THR A 351 21.67 2.46 17.37
CA THR A 351 21.47 1.03 17.07
C THR A 351 22.19 0.15 18.09
N THR A 352 21.88 -1.15 18.13
CA THR A 352 22.57 -2.09 19.05
C THR A 352 24.07 -2.16 18.81
N ASP A 353 24.50 -1.94 17.57
CA ASP A 353 25.87 -2.12 17.14
C ASP A 353 26.68 -0.81 17.18
N ASP A 354 26.00 0.34 17.13
CA ASP A 354 26.64 1.66 17.18
C ASP A 354 25.77 2.68 17.94
N PRO A 355 26.15 3.07 19.16
CA PRO A 355 25.38 4.02 19.98
C PRO A 355 25.36 5.44 19.40
N ASN A 356 26.18 5.75 18.40
CA ASN A 356 26.18 7.05 17.72
C ASN A 356 25.27 7.05 16.47
N ARG A 357 24.84 5.87 15.99
CA ARG A 357 23.85 5.75 14.91
C ARG A 357 22.45 6.05 15.41
N THR A 358 22.19 7.30 15.78
CA THR A 358 20.85 7.78 16.13
C THR A 358 19.98 7.91 14.87
N PRO A 359 18.64 7.93 15.00
CA PRO A 359 17.74 8.20 13.88
C PRO A 359 18.10 9.50 13.16
N LEU A 360 18.33 10.60 13.89
CA LEU A 360 18.69 11.88 13.27
C LEU A 360 19.99 11.79 12.46
N PHE A 361 21.00 11.05 12.94
CA PHE A 361 22.23 10.85 12.20
C PHE A 361 21.99 10.04 10.90
N LEU A 362 21.17 8.99 10.94
CA LEU A 362 20.81 8.22 9.75
C LEU A 362 20.02 9.06 8.72
N ALA A 363 19.12 9.94 9.18
CA ALA A 363 18.39 10.86 8.31
C ALA A 363 19.34 11.83 7.59
N ALA A 364 20.35 12.36 8.31
CA ALA A 364 21.36 13.24 7.73
C ALA A 364 22.21 12.53 6.66
N ILE A 365 22.65 11.31 6.93
CA ILE A 365 23.38 10.47 5.97
C ILE A 365 22.52 10.22 4.73
N SER A 366 21.26 9.85 4.93
CA SER A 366 20.35 9.55 3.82
C SER A 366 20.06 10.80 2.96
N LEU A 367 19.90 11.97 3.58
CA LEU A 367 19.73 13.24 2.86
C LEU A 367 20.97 13.60 2.05
N ALA A 368 22.15 13.52 2.65
CA ALA A 368 23.40 13.77 1.93
C ALA A 368 23.57 12.84 0.73
N GLY A 369 23.28 11.54 0.89
CA GLY A 369 23.35 10.58 -0.20
C GLY A 369 22.30 10.81 -1.30
N ALA A 370 21.13 11.37 -0.98
CA ALA A 370 20.15 11.80 -1.98
C ALA A 370 20.63 13.05 -2.74
N ILE A 371 21.21 14.03 -2.05
CA ILE A 371 21.80 15.23 -2.66
C ILE A 371 22.94 14.83 -3.60
N GLU A 372 23.87 13.99 -3.16
CA GLU A 372 25.00 13.52 -3.97
C GLU A 372 24.51 12.79 -5.23
N ARG A 373 23.58 11.83 -5.08
CA ARG A 373 23.00 11.13 -6.24
C ARG A 373 22.25 12.05 -7.19
N SER A 374 21.63 13.13 -6.70
CA SER A 374 20.93 14.10 -7.55
C SER A 374 21.89 14.96 -8.40
N GLN A 375 23.13 15.13 -7.94
CA GLN A 375 24.16 15.97 -8.56
C GLN A 375 25.21 15.17 -9.34
N ASP A 376 25.09 13.85 -9.37
CA ASP A 376 26.04 12.96 -10.06
C ASP A 376 25.81 13.00 -11.58
N ASP A 377 26.56 13.86 -12.27
CA ASP A 377 26.45 14.06 -13.73
C ASP A 377 26.75 12.78 -14.55
N ASP A 378 27.44 11.79 -13.97
CA ASP A 378 27.69 10.49 -14.60
C ASP A 378 26.48 9.54 -14.50
N SER A 379 25.52 9.83 -13.61
CA SER A 379 24.31 9.03 -13.41
C SER A 379 23.21 9.35 -14.45
N PRO A 380 22.43 8.33 -14.87
CA PRO A 380 21.25 8.51 -15.71
C PRO A 380 20.29 9.60 -15.17
N GLN A 381 19.69 10.39 -16.07
CA GLN A 381 18.81 11.51 -15.69
C GLN A 381 17.65 11.08 -14.79
N ASP A 382 17.01 9.95 -15.09
CA ASP A 382 15.92 9.38 -14.30
C ASP A 382 16.36 9.04 -12.85
N SER A 383 17.59 8.56 -12.67
CA SER A 383 18.17 8.29 -11.36
C SER A 383 18.41 9.58 -10.57
N ARG A 384 18.87 10.65 -11.23
CA ARG A 384 19.02 11.98 -10.63
C ARG A 384 17.68 12.62 -10.28
N ASP A 385 16.68 12.48 -11.15
CA ASP A 385 15.32 12.98 -10.92
C ASP A 385 14.68 12.26 -9.73
N GLN A 386 14.83 10.93 -9.66
CA GLN A 386 14.37 10.14 -8.51
C GLN A 386 15.05 10.60 -7.22
N ALA A 387 16.38 10.75 -7.21
CA ALA A 387 17.10 11.23 -6.04
C ALA A 387 16.67 12.66 -5.62
N SER A 388 16.42 13.54 -6.59
CA SER A 388 15.93 14.90 -6.34
C SER A 388 14.55 14.89 -5.69
N SER A 389 13.66 14.02 -6.16
CA SER A 389 12.30 13.86 -5.62
C SER A 389 12.27 13.32 -4.17
N GLU A 390 13.36 12.68 -3.77
CA GLU A 390 13.56 12.01 -2.47
C GLU A 390 14.03 12.98 -1.36
N ILE A 391 14.63 14.12 -1.76
CA ILE A 391 15.19 15.14 -0.85
C ILE A 391 14.12 15.76 0.06
N PRO A 392 12.95 16.26 -0.45
CA PRO A 392 11.97 16.93 0.40
C PRO A 392 11.42 16.05 1.53
N LEU A 393 11.31 14.73 1.29
CA LEU A 393 10.86 13.80 2.31
C LEU A 393 11.88 13.57 3.41
N ARG A 394 13.17 13.48 3.05
CA ARG A 394 14.25 13.34 4.02
C ARG A 394 14.38 14.60 4.88
N GLU A 395 14.26 15.77 4.27
CA GLU A 395 14.17 17.03 5.02
C GLU A 395 12.94 17.05 5.95
N ALA A 396 11.78 16.62 5.48
CA ALA A 396 10.57 16.53 6.31
C ALA A 396 10.74 15.54 7.46
N THR A 397 11.46 14.45 7.24
CA THR A 397 11.80 13.45 8.26
C THR A 397 12.74 14.04 9.31
N ILE A 398 13.79 14.75 8.90
CA ILE A 398 14.68 15.49 9.82
C ILE A 398 13.87 16.48 10.66
N ARG A 399 13.01 17.30 10.03
CA ARG A 399 12.13 18.24 10.75
C ARG A 399 11.23 17.55 11.77
N SER A 400 10.71 16.37 11.45
CA SER A 400 9.85 15.59 12.35
C SER A 400 10.63 15.05 13.55
N LEU A 401 11.86 14.55 13.33
CA LEU A 401 12.75 14.09 14.39
C LEU A 401 13.15 15.24 15.33
N LEU A 402 13.51 16.40 14.78
CA LEU A 402 13.88 17.58 15.58
C LEU A 402 12.70 18.10 16.40
N ARG A 403 11.48 18.13 15.84
CA ARG A 403 10.27 18.47 16.59
C ARG A 403 9.98 17.50 17.73
N SER A 404 10.38 16.24 17.57
CA SER A 404 10.23 15.19 18.57
C SER A 404 11.35 15.20 19.63
N GLY A 405 12.30 16.15 19.53
CA GLY A 405 13.34 16.36 20.53
C GLY A 405 14.68 15.69 20.24
N ALA A 406 14.93 15.25 18.99
CA ALA A 406 16.22 14.67 18.62
C ALA A 406 17.37 15.67 18.78
N ASP A 407 18.45 15.25 19.41
CA ASP A 407 19.59 16.10 19.72
C ASP A 407 20.64 16.11 18.60
N ILE A 408 20.74 17.25 17.90
CA ILE A 408 21.75 17.51 16.86
C ILE A 408 23.19 17.32 17.39
N SER A 409 23.41 17.53 18.69
CA SER A 409 24.73 17.37 19.33
C SER A 409 25.23 15.92 19.31
N ARG A 410 24.32 14.95 19.12
CA ARG A 410 24.63 13.52 19.01
C ARG A 410 25.19 13.12 17.64
N ILE A 411 25.04 13.96 16.61
CA ILE A 411 25.69 13.75 15.31
C ILE A 411 27.21 13.90 15.50
N PRO A 412 28.04 12.95 15.04
CA PRO A 412 29.50 13.06 15.14
C PRO A 412 30.05 14.36 14.50
N THR A 413 31.29 14.73 14.84
CA THR A 413 32.00 15.89 14.24
C THR A 413 33.47 15.60 13.98
N ALA A 414 33.84 14.32 13.99
CA ALA A 414 35.23 13.89 13.90
C ALA A 414 35.80 14.15 12.50
N THR A 415 35.01 13.86 11.47
CA THR A 415 35.38 14.09 10.08
C THR A 415 34.68 15.31 9.50
N GLU A 416 35.17 15.79 8.35
CA GLU A 416 34.49 16.85 7.59
C GLU A 416 33.10 16.41 7.11
N GLN A 417 32.99 15.14 6.73
CA GLN A 417 31.72 14.55 6.34
C GLN A 417 30.71 14.56 7.49
N ASP A 418 31.15 14.28 8.72
CA ASP A 418 30.28 14.34 9.90
C ASP A 418 29.77 15.77 10.17
N ARG A 419 30.63 16.78 10.00
CA ARG A 419 30.23 18.20 10.14
C ARG A 419 29.19 18.59 9.10
N ARG A 420 29.38 18.16 7.85
CA ARG A 420 28.40 18.37 6.77
C ARG A 420 27.04 17.73 7.10
N TYR A 421 27.02 16.52 7.65
CA TYR A 421 25.77 15.89 8.10
C TYR A 421 25.07 16.70 9.18
N ARG A 422 25.83 17.25 10.15
CA ARG A 422 25.29 18.11 11.19
C ARG A 422 24.70 19.42 10.62
N GLU A 423 25.36 20.03 9.65
CA GLU A 423 24.88 21.26 8.99
C GLU A 423 23.54 21.03 8.28
N LEU A 424 23.35 19.87 7.63
CA LEU A 424 22.09 19.50 6.99
C LEU A 424 20.92 19.37 7.97
N CYS A 425 21.17 19.17 9.26
CA CYS A 425 20.13 19.13 10.29
C CYS A 425 19.90 20.49 10.98
N ALA A 426 20.80 21.46 10.78
CA ALA A 426 20.73 22.76 11.44
C ALA A 426 20.10 23.86 10.57
N GLY A 427 20.04 23.64 9.26
CA GLY A 427 19.33 24.50 8.30
C GLY A 427 17.87 24.10 8.15
#